data_AF-A0A0A1ZXY6-F1
#
_entry.id   AF-A0A0A1ZXY6-F1
#
_cell.length_a   1.000
_cell.length_b   1.000
_cell.length_c   1.000
_cell.angle_alpha   90.00
_cell.angle_beta   90.00
_cell.angle_gamma   90.00
#
_symmetry.space_group_name_H-M   'P 1'
#
loop_
_entity.id
_entity.type
_entity.pdbx_description
1 polymer ?
#
loop_
_entity_poly.entity_id
_entity_poly.type
_entity_poly.pdbx_seq_one_letter_code
_entity_poly.pdbx_strand_id
1 'polypeptide(L)'
;MENKFYQWWKNHRRVVTFGLFLSIFAFYFRIPFDKEAKVKDTCAKLNSSYQITGDEAIKKLNLKAIKNYNNRELANYYCQRYLGIK
;
A
#
# COMPACT_ATOMS: atom_id res chain seq x y z
N MET A 1 25.91 15.37 41.24
CA MET A 1 24.53 14.82 41.23
C MET A 1 24.37 13.99 39.97
N GLU A 2 24.25 12.67 40.10
CA GLU A 2 23.96 11.83 38.92
C GLU A 2 22.53 12.08 38.46
N ASN A 3 22.38 12.42 37.18
CA ASN A 3 21.07 12.66 36.61
C ASN A 3 20.35 11.31 36.39
N LYS A 4 19.29 11.06 37.17
CA LYS A 4 18.48 9.83 37.09
C LYS A 4 18.00 9.52 35.67
N PHE A 5 17.73 10.56 34.87
CA PHE A 5 17.33 10.42 33.47
C PHE A 5 18.45 9.84 32.59
N TYR A 6 19.69 10.26 32.83
CA TYR A 6 20.86 9.78 32.08
C TYR A 6 21.16 8.30 32.37
N GLN A 7 21.08 7.90 33.65
CA GLN A 7 21.21 6.50 34.09
C GLN A 7 20.12 5.62 33.44
N TRP A 8 18.86 6.09 33.47
CA TRP A 8 17.74 5.39 32.82
C TRP A 8 17.96 5.24 31.31
N TRP A 9 18.34 6.31 30.62
CA TRP A 9 18.61 6.30 29.18
C TRP A 9 19.76 5.35 28.84
N LYS A 10 20.84 5.36 29.61
CA LYS A 10 21.98 4.45 29.41
C LYS A 10 21.56 2.98 29.52
N ASN A 11 20.68 2.64 30.45
CA ASN A 11 20.18 1.28 30.63
C ASN A 11 19.18 0.86 29.55
N HIS A 12 18.33 1.79 29.07
CA HIS A 12 17.25 1.48 28.12
C HIS A 12 17.60 1.76 26.66
N ARG A 13 18.75 2.39 26.35
CA ARG A 13 19.13 2.79 24.99
C ARG A 13 19.01 1.65 23.99
N ARG A 14 19.41 0.43 24.35
CA ARG A 14 19.34 -0.75 23.48
C ARG A 14 17.88 -1.17 23.19
N VAL A 15 17.01 -1.13 24.19
CA VAL A 15 15.59 -1.47 24.03
C VAL A 15 14.88 -0.41 23.20
N VAL A 16 15.14 0.88 23.47
CA VAL A 16 14.55 1.98 22.71
C VAL A 16 14.98 1.95 21.25
N THR A 17 16.28 1.77 20.98
CA THR A 17 16.79 1.69 19.61
C THR A 17 16.26 0.47 18.87
N PHE A 18 16.22 -0.70 19.51
CA PHE A 18 15.68 -1.91 18.91
C PHE A 18 14.17 -1.81 18.67
N GLY A 19 13.41 -1.27 19.61
CA GLY A 19 11.98 -1.03 19.46
C GLY A 19 11.66 -0.05 18.32
N LEU A 20 12.45 1.03 18.21
CA LEU A 20 12.35 1.98 17.10
C LEU A 20 12.71 1.32 15.76
N PHE A 21 13.76 0.50 15.73
CA PHE A 21 14.13 -0.24 14.53
C PHE A 21 13.01 -1.17 14.08
N LEU A 22 12.43 -1.95 15.00
CA LEU A 22 11.33 -2.86 14.69
C LEU A 22 10.07 -2.14 14.21
N SER A 23 9.73 -0.98 14.78
CA SER A 23 8.57 -0.22 14.33
C SER A 23 8.77 0.27 12.90
N ILE A 24 9.92 0.90 12.60
CA ILE A 24 10.26 1.35 11.25
C ILE A 24 10.26 0.17 10.27
N PHE A 25 10.86 -0.95 10.67
CA PHE A 25 10.90 -2.17 9.86
C PHE A 25 9.49 -2.70 9.56
N ALA A 26 8.62 -2.80 10.57
CA ALA A 26 7.25 -3.26 10.38
C ALA A 26 6.47 -2.35 9.42
N PHE A 27 6.59 -1.02 9.56
CA PHE A 27 5.96 -0.07 8.65
C PHE A 27 6.52 -0.17 7.23
N TYR A 28 7.84 -0.33 7.09
CA TYR A 28 8.50 -0.48 5.79
C TYR A 28 7.95 -1.67 5.01
N PHE A 29 7.78 -2.82 5.66
CA PHE A 29 7.18 -4.01 5.03
C PHE A 29 5.68 -3.87 4.82
N ARG A 30 4.94 -3.26 5.74
CA ARG A 30 3.49 -3.15 5.64
C ARG A 30 3.03 -2.34 4.43
N ILE A 31 3.71 -1.23 4.12
CA ILE A 31 3.32 -0.30 3.05
C ILE A 31 3.20 -0.98 1.67
N PRO A 32 4.18 -1.76 1.16
CA PRO A 32 4.03 -2.45 -0.12
C PRO A 32 2.89 -3.46 -0.10
N PHE A 33 2.71 -4.24 0.97
CA PHE A 33 1.58 -5.18 1.08
C PHE A 33 0.22 -4.46 1.04
N ASP A 34 0.07 -3.35 1.77
CA ASP A 34 -1.17 -2.56 1.76
C ASP A 34 -1.46 -1.98 0.36
N LYS A 35 -0.42 -1.59 -0.40
CA LYS A 35 -0.57 -1.14 -1.79
C LYS A 35 -0.99 -2.27 -2.72
N GLU A 36 -0.33 -3.43 -2.65
CA GLU A 36 -0.68 -4.58 -3.48
C GLU A 36 -2.10 -5.08 -3.20
N ALA A 37 -2.48 -5.15 -1.92
CA ALA A 37 -3.82 -5.56 -1.51
C ALA A 37 -4.89 -4.63 -2.09
N LYS A 38 -4.66 -3.31 -2.05
CA LYS A 38 -5.59 -2.33 -2.65
C LYS A 38 -5.75 -2.48 -4.15
N VAL A 39 -4.66 -2.74 -4.88
CA VAL A 39 -4.71 -2.97 -6.33
C VAL A 39 -5.50 -4.24 -6.64
N LYS A 40 -5.17 -5.35 -5.96
CA LYS A 40 -5.88 -6.64 -6.13
C LYS A 40 -7.37 -6.53 -5.79
N ASP A 41 -7.71 -5.88 -4.68
CA ASP A 41 -9.10 -5.63 -4.28
C ASP A 41 -9.86 -4.78 -5.31
N THR A 42 -9.24 -3.71 -5.81
CA THR A 42 -9.84 -2.87 -6.85
C THR A 42 -10.08 -3.66 -8.13
N CYS A 43 -9.10 -4.47 -8.56
CA CYS A 43 -9.24 -5.32 -9.74
C CYS A 43 -10.31 -6.41 -9.57
N ALA A 44 -10.38 -7.04 -8.38
CA ALA A 44 -11.41 -8.02 -8.06
C ALA A 44 -12.81 -7.39 -8.10
N LYS A 45 -12.99 -6.21 -7.50
CA LYS A 45 -14.26 -5.45 -7.54
C LYS A 45 -14.63 -4.97 -8.94
N LEU A 46 -13.64 -4.63 -9.75
CA LEU A 46 -13.89 -4.26 -11.15
C LEU A 46 -14.43 -5.45 -11.94
N ASN A 47 -13.85 -6.64 -11.73
CA ASN A 47 -14.22 -7.86 -12.42
C ASN A 47 -15.53 -8.49 -11.89
N SER A 48 -15.77 -8.38 -10.57
CA SER A 48 -16.94 -8.94 -9.91
C SER A 48 -18.16 -8.02 -10.05
N SER A 49 -19.06 -8.35 -10.97
CA SER A 49 -20.43 -7.81 -11.06
C SER A 49 -20.54 -6.28 -11.12
N TYR A 50 -19.56 -5.60 -11.72
CA TYR A 50 -19.59 -4.14 -11.88
C TYR A 50 -19.75 -3.37 -10.55
N GLN A 51 -19.24 -3.91 -9.44
CA GLN A 51 -19.32 -3.25 -8.13
C GLN A 51 -18.70 -1.84 -8.11
N ILE A 52 -17.74 -1.58 -9.00
CA ILE A 52 -17.16 -0.25 -9.22
C ILE A 52 -17.20 0.11 -10.71
N THR A 53 -17.32 1.42 -10.99
CA THR A 53 -17.26 1.96 -12.35
C THR A 53 -15.81 2.03 -12.87
N GLY A 54 -15.65 2.17 -14.19
CA GLY A 54 -14.33 2.33 -14.81
C GLY A 54 -13.61 3.60 -14.31
N ASP A 55 -14.35 4.70 -14.15
CA ASP A 55 -13.81 5.97 -13.66
C ASP A 55 -13.31 5.88 -12.22
N GLU A 56 -14.05 5.16 -11.36
CA GLU A 56 -13.61 4.88 -10.00
C GLU A 56 -12.36 4.01 -9.97
N ALA A 57 -12.28 3.00 -10.84
CA ALA A 57 -11.13 2.12 -10.92
C ALA A 57 -9.87 2.88 -11.40
N ILE A 58 -9.98 3.74 -12.42
CA ILE A 58 -8.88 4.61 -12.88
C ILE A 58 -8.34 5.45 -11.72
N LYS A 59 -9.22 6.08 -10.93
CA LYS A 59 -8.82 6.88 -9.76
C LYS A 59 -8.14 6.03 -8.68
N LYS A 60 -8.73 4.89 -8.30
CA LYS A 60 -8.19 3.99 -7.27
C LYS A 60 -6.84 3.38 -7.66
N LEU A 61 -6.64 3.11 -8.95
CA LEU A 61 -5.40 2.59 -9.52
C LEU A 61 -4.37 3.69 -9.86
N ASN A 62 -4.71 4.97 -9.62
CA ASN A 62 -3.90 6.14 -10.02
C ASN A 62 -3.46 6.10 -11.50
N LEU A 63 -4.35 5.63 -12.38
CA LEU A 63 -4.10 5.60 -13.81
C LEU A 63 -4.42 6.96 -14.44
N LYS A 64 -3.65 7.33 -15.47
CA LYS A 64 -3.98 8.51 -16.28
C LYS A 64 -5.05 8.13 -17.30
N ALA A 65 -6.15 8.88 -17.33
CA ALA A 65 -7.16 8.72 -18.37
C ALA A 65 -6.54 9.03 -19.75
N ILE A 66 -6.88 8.21 -20.74
CA ILE A 66 -6.43 8.37 -22.13
C ILE A 66 -7.59 8.94 -22.94
N LYS A 67 -7.32 9.98 -23.73
CA LYS A 67 -8.35 10.60 -24.58
C LYS A 67 -8.83 9.56 -25.61
N ASN A 68 -10.14 9.45 -25.82
CA ASN A 68 -10.79 8.49 -26.72
C ASN A 68 -10.68 7.01 -26.33
N TYR A 69 -10.42 6.69 -25.06
CA TYR A 69 -10.38 5.32 -24.59
C TYR A 69 -11.36 5.09 -23.43
N ASN A 70 -11.99 3.92 -23.39
CA ASN A 70 -12.93 3.59 -22.33
C ASN A 70 -12.17 3.32 -21.02
N ASN A 71 -12.42 4.14 -20.00
CA ASN A 71 -11.79 4.04 -18.68
C ASN A 71 -11.93 2.64 -18.04
N ARG A 72 -13.04 1.94 -18.32
CA ARG A 72 -13.25 0.57 -17.84
C ARG A 72 -12.35 -0.45 -18.53
N GLU A 73 -12.20 -0.34 -19.84
CA GLU A 73 -11.28 -1.20 -20.59
C GLU A 73 -9.83 -0.96 -20.17
N LEU A 74 -9.47 0.29 -19.87
CA LEU A 74 -8.10 0.65 -19.48
C LEU A 74 -7.77 0.06 -18.12
N ALA A 75 -8.70 0.18 -17.17
CA ALA A 75 -8.56 -0.43 -15.86
C ALA A 75 -8.54 -1.97 -15.94
N ASN A 76 -9.38 -2.58 -16.79
CA ASN A 76 -9.38 -4.03 -17.02
C ASN A 76 -8.05 -4.51 -17.61
N TYR A 77 -7.52 -3.82 -18.63
CA TYR A 77 -6.23 -4.12 -19.23
C TYR A 77 -5.10 -4.07 -18.21
N TYR A 78 -5.08 -3.01 -17.38
CA TYR A 78 -4.12 -2.89 -16.28
C TYR A 78 -4.25 -4.06 -15.30
N CYS A 79 -5.47 -4.39 -14.87
CA CYS A 79 -5.73 -5.46 -13.91
C CYS A 79 -5.34 -6.85 -14.45
N GLN A 80 -5.63 -7.16 -15.72
CA GLN A 80 -5.20 -8.40 -16.36
C GLN A 80 -3.68 -8.52 -16.36
N ARG A 81 -2.98 -7.46 -16.75
CA ARG A 81 -1.52 -7.43 -16.76
C ARG A 81 -0.92 -7.53 -15.35
N TYR A 82 -1.54 -6.88 -14.37
CA TYR A 82 -1.10 -6.90 -12.97
C TYR A 82 -1.30 -8.28 -12.31
N LEU A 83 -2.43 -8.95 -12.61
CA LEU A 83 -2.76 -10.27 -12.06
C LEU A 83 -2.10 -11.42 -12.82
N GLY A 84 -1.51 -11.17 -14.00
CA GLY A 84 -0.90 -12.21 -14.83
C GLY A 84 -1.91 -13.19 -15.45
N ILE A 85 -3.18 -12.81 -15.49
CA ILE A 85 -4.26 -13.61 -16.08
C ILE A 85 -4.20 -13.38 -17.59
N LYS A 86 -3.70 -14.38 -18.32
CA LYS A 86 -3.67 -14.42 -19.78
C LYS A 86 -4.91 -15.15 -20.31
#